data_AF-A0AA88GJS5-F1
#
_entry.id   AF-A0AA88GJS5-F1
#
_cell.length_a   1.000
_cell.length_b   1.000
_cell.length_c   1.000
_cell.angle_alpha   90.00
_cell.angle_beta   90.00
_cell.angle_gamma   90.00
#
_symmetry.space_group_name_H-M   'P 1'
#
loop_
_entity.id
_entity.type
_entity.pdbx_description
1 polymer ?
#
loop_
_entity_poly.entity_id
_entity_poly.type
_entity_poly.pdbx_seq_one_letter_code
_entity_poly.pdbx_strand_id
1 'polypeptide(L)'
;MSDGTTSSVIASESPTTTDPARLDEETVINGIQRLSIQDTPWGSSSSSINLVSQSLTPNNSQRRSYTITRGRKIFFHNLDEQQPTTAAGVLLFKYHEDLNKTLFLLGKEYENGWCHFGGKVELEDSSISETAVREFNEETYGTLSKKDIDRMKNNIDKGFCKRYYLKHSKQVIYLVCWNQCPSLDQFATNMEKPQSRFFKEISEFKWDDLQMEETEYRNFFGKFLKQHKHKIIEYAEKTAKKLYNKQKK
;
A
#
# COMPACT_ATOMS: atom_id res chain seq x y z
N MET A 1 -44.98 -43.05 7.07
CA MET A 1 -44.88 -44.40 7.66
C MET A 1 -43.74 -45.12 6.97
N SER A 2 -42.59 -45.19 7.64
CA SER A 2 -41.57 -46.25 7.61
C SER A 2 -40.25 -45.64 8.07
N ASP A 3 -40.04 -45.77 9.37
CA ASP A 3 -38.81 -45.49 10.09
C ASP A 3 -37.66 -46.37 9.58
N GLY A 4 -36.43 -45.87 9.71
CA GLY A 4 -35.22 -46.58 9.36
C GLY A 4 -34.01 -46.05 10.12
N THR A 5 -34.00 -46.32 11.42
CA THR A 5 -32.91 -46.07 12.37
C THR A 5 -31.71 -46.99 12.09
N THR A 6 -30.50 -46.44 12.02
CA THR A 6 -29.27 -47.18 12.40
C THR A 6 -28.24 -46.24 13.00
N SER A 7 -28.00 -46.42 14.31
CA SER A 7 -26.84 -45.92 15.03
C SER A 7 -25.63 -46.83 14.80
N SER A 8 -24.43 -46.27 14.73
CA SER A 8 -23.22 -46.97 15.15
C SER A 8 -22.27 -46.03 15.90
N VAL A 9 -21.83 -46.52 17.05
CA VAL A 9 -20.87 -45.94 17.99
C VAL A 9 -19.51 -46.52 17.65
N ILE A 10 -18.47 -45.69 17.52
CA ILE A 10 -17.08 -46.13 17.65
C ILE A 10 -16.34 -45.07 18.49
N ALA A 11 -15.84 -45.53 19.64
CA ALA A 11 -14.86 -44.85 20.45
C ALA A 11 -13.46 -45.17 19.93
N SER A 12 -12.51 -44.24 20.05
CA SER A 12 -11.33 -44.39 20.92
C SER A 12 -10.19 -43.40 20.57
N GLU A 13 -9.53 -42.98 21.65
CA GLU A 13 -8.11 -42.63 21.77
C GLU A 13 -7.58 -41.25 21.32
N SER A 14 -7.30 -40.45 22.35
CA SER A 14 -6.33 -39.37 22.43
C SER A 14 -4.88 -39.85 22.29
N PRO A 15 -3.97 -38.97 21.82
CA PRO A 15 -2.73 -38.77 22.56
C PRO A 15 -2.41 -37.29 22.83
N THR A 16 -2.03 -37.06 24.09
CA THR A 16 -1.17 -35.99 24.62
C THR A 16 -0.01 -35.60 23.71
N THR A 17 0.33 -34.30 23.66
CA THR A 17 1.72 -33.83 23.82
C THR A 17 1.85 -32.30 23.93
N THR A 18 2.28 -31.90 25.14
CA THR A 18 3.32 -30.91 25.48
C THR A 18 3.21 -29.45 25.01
N ASP A 19 2.88 -28.61 26.00
CA ASP A 19 3.36 -27.22 26.16
C ASP A 19 4.89 -27.11 26.07
N PRO A 20 5.40 -26.03 25.48
CA PRO A 20 6.64 -25.42 25.94
C PRO A 20 6.41 -23.99 26.44
N ALA A 21 6.72 -23.83 27.74
CA ALA A 21 7.55 -22.78 28.30
C ALA A 21 7.26 -21.33 27.87
N ARG A 22 6.49 -20.68 28.76
CA ARG A 22 6.69 -19.32 29.25
C ARG A 22 8.19 -18.98 29.34
N LEU A 23 8.61 -17.92 28.66
CA LEU A 23 9.89 -17.26 28.88
C LEU A 23 9.64 -15.82 29.29
N ASP A 24 10.49 -15.40 30.22
CA ASP A 24 10.32 -14.30 31.14
C ASP A 24 10.39 -12.91 30.51
N GLU A 25 9.73 -12.00 31.23
CA GLU A 25 9.80 -10.56 31.08
C GLU A 25 11.23 -10.05 31.27
N GLU A 26 11.81 -9.45 30.22
CA GLU A 26 12.87 -8.46 30.41
C GLU A 26 12.33 -7.07 30.15
N THR A 27 12.24 -6.33 31.24
CA THR A 27 11.91 -4.91 31.31
C THR A 27 13.10 -4.12 30.79
N VAL A 28 13.04 -3.63 29.55
CA VAL A 28 14.00 -2.63 29.03
C VAL A 28 13.41 -1.24 29.25
N ILE A 29 13.78 -0.62 30.36
CA ILE A 29 13.57 0.82 30.61
C ILE A 29 14.56 1.57 29.72
N ASN A 30 14.11 2.03 28.55
CA ASN A 30 14.84 3.02 27.77
C ASN A 30 14.31 4.42 28.10
N GLY A 31 15.16 5.21 28.74
CA GLY A 31 14.88 6.57 29.16
C GLY A 31 14.49 7.47 28.00
N ILE A 32 13.31 8.08 28.12
CA ILE A 32 12.92 9.24 27.33
C ILE A 32 13.71 10.43 27.90
N GLN A 33 14.79 10.83 27.24
CA GLN A 33 15.30 12.19 27.44
C GLN A 33 14.29 13.17 26.82
N ARG A 34 13.52 13.83 27.69
CA ARG A 34 12.77 15.03 27.33
C ARG A 34 13.76 16.07 26.83
N LEU A 35 13.72 16.37 25.54
CA LEU A 35 14.34 17.56 25.00
C LEU A 35 13.58 18.77 25.53
N SER A 36 14.24 19.53 26.41
CA SER A 36 13.79 20.86 26.82
C SER A 36 13.82 21.77 25.61
N ILE A 37 12.67 22.32 25.24
CA ILE A 37 12.56 23.40 24.27
C ILE A 37 13.13 24.64 24.97
N GLN A 38 14.28 25.13 24.51
CA GLN A 38 14.75 26.46 24.84
C GLN A 38 14.04 27.45 23.90
N ASP A 39 13.21 28.30 24.49
CA ASP A 39 12.64 29.47 23.82
C ASP A 39 13.79 30.39 23.38
N THR A 40 13.90 30.62 22.08
CA THR A 40 14.77 31.68 21.53
C THR A 40 13.92 32.76 20.89
N PRO A 41 14.28 34.05 21.05
CA PRO A 41 13.44 35.16 20.65
C PRO A 41 13.50 35.39 19.13
N TRP A 42 12.41 35.94 18.62
CA TRP A 42 12.18 36.35 17.25
C TRP A 42 13.41 36.87 16.50
N GLY A 43 13.76 36.17 15.42
CA GLY A 43 14.71 36.62 14.41
C GLY A 43 14.51 35.83 13.13
N SER A 44 14.01 36.50 12.09
CA SER A 44 13.73 35.96 10.76
C SER A 44 14.91 35.20 10.17
N SER A 45 14.79 33.88 10.04
CA SER A 45 15.63 33.07 9.15
C SER A 45 14.86 31.81 8.76
N SER A 46 14.86 31.50 7.46
CA SER A 46 14.31 30.28 6.89
C SER A 46 15.07 29.07 7.42
N SER A 47 14.57 28.49 8.50
CA SER A 47 15.12 27.31 9.16
C SER A 47 14.79 26.05 8.37
N SER A 48 15.68 25.69 7.46
CA SER A 48 15.82 24.32 6.95
C SER A 48 16.33 23.46 8.10
N ILE A 49 15.49 22.59 8.66
CA ILE A 49 15.91 21.66 9.72
C ILE A 49 16.77 20.57 9.07
N ASN A 50 18.04 20.51 9.47
CA ASN A 50 19.04 19.59 8.93
C ASN A 50 18.72 18.11 9.19
N LEU A 51 19.21 17.28 8.26
CA LEU A 51 19.27 15.82 8.23
C LEU A 51 19.20 15.16 9.63
N VAL A 52 18.06 14.55 9.99
CA VAL A 52 18.01 13.67 11.16
C VAL A 52 18.64 12.33 10.76
N SER A 53 19.97 12.25 10.86
CA SER A 53 20.71 11.00 10.80
C SER A 53 20.80 10.41 12.20
N GLN A 54 19.79 9.68 12.66
CA GLN A 54 19.95 8.87 13.87
C GLN A 54 21.05 7.83 13.61
N SER A 55 22.12 7.86 14.42
CA SER A 55 23.18 6.86 14.42
C SER A 55 22.87 5.81 15.48
N LEU A 56 22.47 4.62 15.04
CA LEU A 56 22.43 3.44 15.90
C LEU A 56 23.14 2.31 15.14
N THR A 57 24.26 1.87 15.75
CA THR A 57 25.03 0.62 15.64
C THR A 57 25.38 0.01 14.26
N PRO A 58 26.53 -0.70 14.15
CA PRO A 58 27.21 -0.93 12.88
C PRO A 58 26.67 -2.10 12.04
N ASN A 59 25.63 -2.80 12.49
CA ASN A 59 25.17 -4.03 11.83
C ASN A 59 23.69 -3.89 11.47
N ASN A 60 23.39 -3.96 10.16
CA ASN A 60 22.08 -3.87 9.52
C ASN A 60 21.39 -2.49 9.54
N SER A 61 21.35 -1.86 8.36
CA SER A 61 20.11 -1.57 7.61
C SER A 61 20.30 -0.33 6.72
N GLN A 62 19.79 -0.41 5.48
CA GLN A 62 19.73 0.70 4.55
C GLN A 62 19.16 1.94 5.23
N ARG A 63 20.02 2.93 5.53
CA ARG A 63 19.59 4.24 6.00
C ARG A 63 18.62 4.82 4.98
N ARG A 64 17.34 4.89 5.35
CA ARG A 64 16.34 5.63 4.58
C ARG A 64 16.62 7.11 4.78
N SER A 65 17.19 7.77 3.78
CA SER A 65 17.38 9.21 3.81
C SER A 65 16.02 9.88 3.58
N TYR A 66 15.60 10.69 4.54
CA TYR A 66 14.51 11.64 4.36
C TYR A 66 14.94 13.00 4.91
N THR A 67 14.29 14.05 4.42
CA THR A 67 14.41 15.40 4.98
C THR A 67 13.05 15.88 5.46
N ILE A 68 13.04 16.79 6.43
CA ILE A 68 11.81 17.46 6.85
C ILE A 68 11.90 18.91 6.39
N THR A 69 11.00 19.31 5.51
CA THR A 69 10.93 20.68 4.99
C THR A 69 9.52 21.22 5.22
N ARG A 70 9.40 22.35 5.92
CA ARG A 70 8.10 23.00 6.24
C ARG A 70 7.10 22.02 6.88
N GLY A 71 7.57 21.22 7.83
CA GLY A 71 6.76 20.23 8.54
C GLY A 71 6.31 19.03 7.70
N ARG A 72 6.89 18.81 6.51
CA ARG A 72 6.61 17.64 5.67
C ARG A 72 7.84 16.78 5.48
N LYS A 73 7.67 15.47 5.62
CA LYS A 73 8.70 14.47 5.32
C LYS A 73 8.84 14.29 3.81
N ILE A 74 10.08 14.25 3.32
CA ILE A 74 10.44 14.08 1.92
C ILE A 74 11.41 12.91 1.81
N PHE A 75 11.01 11.88 1.07
CA PHE A 75 11.89 10.77 0.70
C PHE A 75 12.61 11.05 -0.62
N PHE A 76 13.60 10.24 -0.96
CA PHE A 76 14.33 10.35 -2.22
C PHE A 76 14.20 9.08 -3.04
N HIS A 77 13.75 9.22 -4.29
CA HIS A 77 13.59 8.07 -5.18
C HIS A 77 14.98 7.51 -5.51
N ASN A 78 15.19 6.20 -5.30
CA ASN A 78 16.49 5.55 -5.51
C ASN A 78 17.66 6.21 -4.75
N LEU A 79 17.40 6.89 -3.62
CA LEU A 79 18.40 7.66 -2.89
C LEU A 79 19.02 8.82 -3.70
N ASP A 80 18.35 9.24 -4.79
CA ASP A 80 18.75 10.40 -5.59
C ASP A 80 18.10 11.67 -5.02
N GLU A 81 18.92 12.57 -4.46
CA GLU A 81 18.48 13.85 -3.90
C GLU A 81 17.79 14.75 -4.93
N GLN A 82 18.06 14.55 -6.22
CA GLN A 82 17.40 15.27 -7.32
C GLN A 82 15.99 14.74 -7.63
N GLN A 83 15.59 13.63 -6.99
CA GLN A 83 14.27 13.02 -7.14
C GLN A 83 13.53 12.99 -5.79
N PRO A 84 13.21 14.18 -5.22
CA PRO A 84 12.40 14.24 -4.02
C PRO A 84 11.04 13.60 -4.28
N THR A 85 10.57 12.82 -3.32
CA THR A 85 9.32 12.10 -3.36
C THR A 85 8.48 12.50 -2.15
N THR A 86 7.32 13.08 -2.43
CA THR A 86 6.39 13.63 -1.44
C THR A 86 5.01 12.96 -1.47
N ALA A 87 4.82 12.00 -2.37
CA ALA A 87 3.59 11.26 -2.53
C ALA A 87 3.88 9.85 -3.07
N ALA A 88 3.01 8.90 -2.77
CA ALA A 88 3.08 7.55 -3.32
C ALA A 88 1.69 7.02 -3.64
N GLY A 89 1.64 5.94 -4.42
CA GLY A 89 0.37 5.28 -4.70
C GLY A 89 0.54 3.89 -5.30
N VAL A 90 -0.56 3.16 -5.33
CA VAL A 90 -0.67 1.81 -5.87
C VAL A 90 -1.66 1.82 -7.02
N LEU A 91 -1.22 1.30 -8.17
CA LEU A 91 -2.09 0.88 -9.25
C LEU A 91 -2.16 -0.65 -9.22
N LEU A 92 -3.22 -1.16 -8.61
CA LEU A 92 -3.44 -2.59 -8.44
C LEU A 92 -3.96 -3.20 -9.73
N PHE A 93 -3.48 -4.39 -10.10
CA PHE A 93 -3.97 -5.12 -11.25
C PHE A 93 -4.06 -6.63 -11.00
N LYS A 94 -4.90 -7.31 -11.77
CA LYS A 94 -5.06 -8.77 -11.75
C LYS A 94 -5.35 -9.32 -13.15
N TYR A 95 -5.14 -10.62 -13.32
CA TYR A 95 -5.67 -11.33 -14.48
C TYR A 95 -7.11 -11.77 -14.21
N HIS A 96 -8.01 -11.50 -15.15
CA HIS A 96 -9.40 -11.95 -15.14
C HIS A 96 -9.53 -13.12 -16.11
N GLU A 97 -9.78 -14.32 -15.60
CA GLU A 97 -9.83 -15.56 -16.39
C GLU A 97 -10.95 -15.52 -17.42
N ASP A 98 -12.18 -15.20 -17.00
CA ASP A 98 -13.35 -15.26 -17.90
C ASP A 98 -13.26 -14.29 -19.09
N LEU A 99 -12.66 -13.11 -18.86
CA LEU A 99 -12.46 -12.10 -19.89
C LEU A 99 -11.14 -12.29 -20.65
N ASN A 100 -10.26 -13.19 -20.17
CA ASN A 100 -8.89 -13.37 -20.64
C ASN A 100 -8.11 -12.04 -20.76
N LYS A 101 -8.28 -11.15 -19.77
CA LYS A 101 -7.73 -9.79 -19.77
C LYS A 101 -7.05 -9.46 -18.45
N THR A 102 -6.08 -8.54 -18.50
CA THR A 102 -5.55 -7.91 -17.29
C THR A 102 -6.37 -6.66 -17.00
N LEU A 103 -6.91 -6.58 -15.78
CA LEU A 103 -7.71 -5.45 -15.32
C LEU A 103 -7.02 -4.72 -14.18
N PHE A 104 -7.25 -3.42 -14.11
CA PHE A 104 -6.71 -2.50 -13.13
C PHE A 104 -7.83 -2.01 -12.23
N LEU A 105 -7.59 -1.99 -10.91
CA LEU A 105 -8.54 -1.41 -9.96
C LEU A 105 -8.36 0.10 -9.99
N LEU A 106 -9.43 0.81 -10.30
CA LEU A 106 -9.48 2.27 -10.31
C LEU A 106 -10.50 2.77 -9.28
N GLY A 107 -10.18 3.90 -8.65
CA GLY A 107 -11.11 4.67 -7.83
C GLY A 107 -11.57 5.91 -8.58
N LYS A 108 -12.83 6.29 -8.43
CA LYS A 108 -13.37 7.57 -8.94
C LYS A 108 -13.35 8.59 -7.83
N GLU A 109 -12.63 9.68 -8.01
CA GLU A 109 -12.74 10.85 -7.15
C GLU A 109 -14.03 11.62 -7.48
N TYR A 110 -14.72 12.15 -6.47
CA TYR A 110 -16.03 12.83 -6.62
C TYR A 110 -16.07 13.87 -7.75
N GLU A 111 -14.97 14.62 -7.95
CA GLU A 111 -14.90 15.72 -8.92
C GLU A 111 -13.79 15.54 -9.98
N ASN A 112 -12.94 14.52 -9.84
CA ASN A 112 -11.67 14.46 -10.55
C ASN A 112 -11.50 13.20 -11.41
N GLY A 113 -12.55 12.41 -11.67
CA GLY A 113 -12.46 11.26 -12.58
C GLY A 113 -11.72 10.05 -11.98
N TRP A 114 -11.37 9.09 -12.84
CA TRP A 114 -10.78 7.80 -12.42
C TRP A 114 -9.26 7.90 -12.20
N CYS A 115 -8.75 7.29 -11.14
CA CYS A 115 -7.32 7.28 -10.82
C CYS A 115 -6.85 6.01 -10.10
N HIS A 116 -5.52 5.91 -9.92
CA HIS A 116 -4.90 5.00 -8.96
C HIS A 116 -5.15 5.48 -7.52
N PHE A 117 -4.80 4.65 -6.54
CA PHE A 117 -4.95 5.00 -5.12
C PHE A 117 -3.64 5.56 -4.56
N GLY A 118 -3.66 6.74 -3.94
CA GLY A 118 -2.43 7.32 -3.42
C GLY A 118 -2.48 8.80 -3.08
N GLY A 119 -1.91 9.14 -1.93
CA GLY A 119 -1.77 10.49 -1.43
C GLY A 119 -0.35 10.87 -1.03
N LYS A 120 -0.26 11.78 -0.05
CA LYS A 120 0.97 12.47 0.34
C LYS A 120 1.67 11.72 1.46
N VAL A 121 2.98 11.91 1.54
CA VAL A 121 3.78 11.43 2.66
C VAL A 121 3.35 12.17 3.94
N GLU A 122 3.12 11.41 5.00
CA GLU A 122 2.84 11.90 6.35
C GLU A 122 4.08 11.82 7.26
N LEU A 123 4.00 12.40 8.45
CA LEU A 123 5.14 12.47 9.37
C LEU A 123 5.43 11.12 10.03
N GLU A 124 4.41 10.28 10.18
CA GLU A 124 4.44 8.92 10.68
C GLU A 124 5.04 7.94 9.68
N ASP A 125 4.90 8.18 8.37
CA ASP A 125 5.37 7.27 7.32
C ASP A 125 6.88 7.03 7.43
N SER A 126 7.32 5.78 7.63
CA SER A 126 8.75 5.42 7.73
C SER A 126 9.41 5.14 6.37
N SER A 127 8.61 4.98 5.31
CA SER A 127 9.08 4.86 3.92
C SER A 127 8.03 5.29 2.92
N ILE A 128 8.49 5.52 1.69
CA ILE A 128 7.60 5.75 0.56
C ILE A 128 6.68 4.56 0.23
N SER A 129 7.13 3.34 0.52
CA SER A 129 6.31 2.13 0.39
C SER A 129 5.21 2.06 1.44
N GLU A 130 5.47 2.60 2.64
CA GLU A 130 4.46 2.72 3.70
C GLU A 130 3.39 3.72 3.31
N THR A 131 3.78 4.90 2.83
CA THR A 131 2.84 5.88 2.24
C THR A 131 1.95 5.21 1.19
N ALA A 132 2.54 4.45 0.25
CA ALA A 132 1.77 3.82 -0.83
C ALA A 132 0.71 2.83 -0.32
N VAL A 133 1.03 2.00 0.68
CA VAL A 133 0.08 1.00 1.19
C VAL A 133 -0.90 1.58 2.20
N ARG A 134 -0.51 2.60 2.97
CA ARG A 134 -1.41 3.34 3.87
C ARG A 134 -2.51 3.99 3.06
N GLU A 135 -2.14 4.81 2.07
CA GLU A 135 -3.09 5.51 1.19
C GLU A 135 -3.99 4.53 0.43
N PHE A 136 -3.43 3.43 -0.11
CA PHE A 136 -4.23 2.38 -0.73
C PHE A 136 -5.25 1.79 0.26
N ASN A 137 -4.85 1.51 1.49
CA ASN A 137 -5.74 0.92 2.50
C ASN A 137 -6.83 1.91 2.95
N GLU A 138 -6.51 3.18 3.12
CA GLU A 138 -7.44 4.25 3.47
C GLU A 138 -8.47 4.46 2.36
N GLU A 139 -8.03 4.66 1.13
CA GLU A 139 -8.92 4.93 -0.02
C GLU A 139 -9.74 3.69 -0.44
N THR A 140 -9.29 2.48 -0.09
CA THR A 140 -10.07 1.24 -0.27
C THR A 140 -10.87 0.82 0.95
N TYR A 141 -11.02 1.71 1.94
CA TYR A 141 -11.86 1.50 3.13
C TYR A 141 -11.46 0.27 3.94
N GLY A 142 -10.18 -0.09 3.96
CA GLY A 142 -9.67 -1.26 4.68
C GLY A 142 -10.16 -2.58 4.11
N THR A 143 -10.44 -2.66 2.79
CA THR A 143 -11.00 -3.86 2.17
C THR A 143 -10.04 -5.06 2.20
N LEU A 144 -8.73 -4.80 2.24
CA LEU A 144 -7.72 -5.84 2.40
C LEU A 144 -7.44 -6.12 3.88
N SER A 145 -7.15 -7.39 4.20
CA SER A 145 -6.70 -7.74 5.55
C SER A 145 -5.33 -7.13 5.83
N LYS A 146 -4.99 -6.93 7.11
CA LYS A 146 -3.65 -6.49 7.52
C LYS A 146 -2.54 -7.36 6.91
N LYS A 147 -2.75 -8.68 6.86
CA LYS A 147 -1.80 -9.63 6.26
C LYS A 147 -1.59 -9.37 4.76
N ASP A 148 -2.64 -9.00 4.04
CA ASP A 148 -2.57 -8.67 2.62
C ASP A 148 -1.83 -7.36 2.40
N ILE A 149 -2.10 -6.34 3.21
CA ILE A 149 -1.38 -5.05 3.21
C ILE A 149 0.11 -5.26 3.51
N ASP A 150 0.45 -6.02 4.55
CA ASP A 150 1.84 -6.33 4.90
C ASP A 150 2.56 -7.06 3.76
N ARG A 151 1.88 -8.02 3.12
CA ARG A 151 2.42 -8.75 1.96
C ARG A 151 2.58 -7.83 0.74
N MET A 152 1.65 -6.90 0.50
CA MET A 152 1.78 -5.89 -0.54
C MET A 152 3.03 -5.02 -0.31
N LYS A 153 3.17 -4.47 0.90
CA LYS A 153 4.33 -3.66 1.30
C LYS A 153 5.64 -4.44 1.12
N ASN A 154 5.67 -5.69 1.58
CA ASN A 154 6.84 -6.55 1.42
C ASN A 154 7.23 -6.78 -0.05
N ASN A 155 6.27 -6.92 -0.95
CA ASN A 155 6.55 -7.05 -2.39
C ASN A 155 7.14 -5.76 -2.98
N ILE A 156 6.63 -4.61 -2.54
CA ILE A 156 7.15 -3.29 -2.92
C ILE A 156 8.58 -3.12 -2.42
N ASP A 157 8.83 -3.38 -1.13
CA ASP A 157 10.13 -3.23 -0.48
C ASP A 157 11.20 -4.17 -1.10
N LYS A 158 10.80 -5.38 -1.48
CA LYS A 158 11.68 -6.35 -2.18
C LYS A 158 11.91 -6.03 -3.66
N GLY A 159 11.26 -4.99 -4.20
CA GLY A 159 11.43 -4.59 -5.60
C GLY A 159 10.75 -5.55 -6.60
N PHE A 160 9.78 -6.35 -6.18
CA PHE A 160 9.02 -7.22 -7.08
C PHE A 160 7.98 -6.46 -7.92
N CYS A 161 7.69 -5.22 -7.54
CA CYS A 161 6.78 -4.33 -8.25
C CYS A 161 7.53 -3.38 -9.18
N LYS A 162 6.98 -3.16 -10.38
CA LYS A 162 7.41 -2.04 -11.23
C LYS A 162 6.98 -0.72 -10.57
N ARG A 163 7.84 0.29 -10.61
CA ARG A 163 7.55 1.63 -10.10
C ARG A 163 7.81 2.70 -11.15
N TYR A 164 7.02 3.77 -11.11
CA TYR A 164 7.15 4.94 -11.97
C TYR A 164 7.31 6.18 -11.08
N TYR A 165 8.37 6.96 -11.31
CA TYR A 165 8.56 8.25 -10.66
C TYR A 165 8.04 9.38 -11.56
N LEU A 166 7.20 10.23 -11.01
CA LEU A 166 6.57 11.35 -11.70
C LEU A 166 7.21 12.65 -11.21
N LYS A 167 8.20 13.13 -11.97
CA LYS A 167 9.02 14.29 -11.60
C LYS A 167 8.21 15.54 -11.25
N HIS A 168 7.12 15.82 -11.98
CA HIS A 168 6.32 17.03 -11.78
C HIS A 168 5.49 17.01 -10.49
N SER A 169 4.92 15.86 -10.12
CA SER A 169 4.14 15.71 -8.89
C SER A 169 4.96 15.22 -7.71
N LYS A 170 6.21 14.82 -7.94
CA LYS A 170 7.09 14.17 -6.94
C LYS A 170 6.42 12.92 -6.34
N GLN A 171 5.69 12.17 -7.17
CA GLN A 171 4.98 10.96 -6.77
C GLN A 171 5.64 9.71 -7.32
N VAL A 172 5.57 8.61 -6.57
CA VAL A 172 5.89 7.26 -7.07
C VAL A 172 4.61 6.43 -7.16
N ILE A 173 4.35 5.81 -8.31
CA ILE A 173 3.26 4.84 -8.49
C ILE A 173 3.86 3.43 -8.59
N TYR A 174 3.37 2.52 -7.76
CA TYR A 174 3.72 1.10 -7.77
C TYR A 174 2.67 0.30 -8.53
N LEU A 175 3.11 -0.50 -9.51
CA LEU A 175 2.26 -1.51 -10.14
C LEU A 175 2.29 -2.79 -9.30
N VAL A 176 1.15 -3.13 -8.72
CA VAL A 176 1.03 -4.28 -7.81
C VAL A 176 0.11 -5.31 -8.44
N CYS A 177 0.65 -6.51 -8.73
CA CYS A 177 -0.16 -7.63 -9.16
C CYS A 177 -0.77 -8.33 -7.95
N TRP A 178 -2.09 -8.50 -7.93
CA TRP A 178 -2.77 -9.19 -6.84
C TRP A 178 -3.92 -10.06 -7.33
N ASN A 179 -3.62 -11.33 -7.64
CA ASN A 179 -4.63 -12.27 -8.16
C ASN A 179 -5.64 -12.73 -7.09
N GLN A 180 -5.31 -12.60 -5.81
CA GLN A 180 -6.19 -12.94 -4.68
C GLN A 180 -6.97 -11.71 -4.18
N CYS A 181 -7.35 -10.81 -5.09
CA CYS A 181 -8.00 -9.56 -4.73
C CYS A 181 -9.50 -9.81 -4.46
N PRO A 182 -10.08 -9.16 -3.43
CA PRO A 182 -11.52 -9.08 -3.22
C PRO A 182 -12.33 -8.79 -4.49
N SER A 183 -13.58 -9.25 -4.52
CA SER A 183 -14.54 -8.87 -5.56
C SER A 183 -14.93 -7.39 -5.42
N LEU A 184 -15.45 -6.77 -6.48
CA LEU A 184 -15.99 -5.39 -6.38
C LEU A 184 -17.10 -5.29 -5.34
N ASP A 185 -17.92 -6.33 -5.18
CA ASP A 185 -18.98 -6.36 -4.16
C ASP A 185 -18.42 -6.22 -2.75
N GLN A 186 -17.24 -6.81 -2.47
CA GLN A 186 -16.58 -6.65 -1.17
C GLN A 186 -16.07 -5.22 -0.97
N PHE A 187 -15.53 -4.58 -2.01
CA PHE A 187 -15.17 -3.15 -1.96
C PHE A 187 -16.41 -2.28 -1.71
N ALA A 188 -17.48 -2.47 -2.47
CA ALA A 188 -18.74 -1.74 -2.34
C ALA A 188 -19.37 -1.91 -0.95
N THR A 189 -19.41 -3.15 -0.44
CA THR A 189 -19.90 -3.46 0.91
C THR A 189 -19.12 -2.68 1.98
N ASN A 190 -17.80 -2.52 1.81
CA ASN A 190 -16.99 -1.74 2.75
C ASN A 190 -17.18 -0.22 2.61
N MET A 191 -17.51 0.30 1.43
CA MET A 191 -17.88 1.71 1.25
C MET A 191 -19.16 2.09 1.98
N GLU A 192 -20.12 1.17 2.05
CA GLU A 192 -21.42 1.37 2.69
C GLU A 192 -21.33 1.38 4.22
N LYS A 193 -20.25 0.80 4.79
CA LYS A 193 -20.05 0.83 6.24
C LYS A 193 -19.94 2.29 6.71
N PRO A 194 -20.64 2.67 7.80
CA PRO A 194 -20.51 3.98 8.40
C PRO A 194 -19.11 4.09 9.01
N GLN A 195 -18.16 4.54 8.21
CA GLN A 195 -16.84 4.93 8.70
C GLN A 195 -16.91 6.35 9.26
N SER A 196 -16.04 6.64 10.22
CA SER A 196 -15.86 8.01 10.74
C SER A 196 -15.68 8.98 9.57
N ARG A 197 -16.30 10.16 9.68
CA ARG A 197 -16.48 11.22 8.66
C ARG A 197 -15.21 11.80 8.00
N PHE A 198 -14.07 11.14 8.11
CA PHE A 198 -12.81 11.59 7.53
C PHE A 198 -12.73 11.12 6.08
N PHE A 199 -13.15 12.05 5.21
CA PHE A 199 -12.81 12.19 3.80
C PHE A 199 -12.92 10.92 2.94
N LYS A 200 -14.14 10.60 2.51
CA LYS A 200 -14.34 9.73 1.34
C LYS A 200 -13.83 10.48 0.11
N GLU A 201 -12.56 10.30 -0.27
CA GLU A 201 -12.05 10.86 -1.54
C GLU A 201 -12.58 10.07 -2.74
N ILE A 202 -12.74 8.75 -2.58
CA ILE A 202 -13.24 7.84 -3.61
C ILE A 202 -14.74 7.57 -3.45
N SER A 203 -15.50 7.85 -4.50
CA SER A 203 -16.95 7.64 -4.57
C SER A 203 -17.35 6.31 -5.20
N GLU A 204 -16.48 5.72 -6.03
CA GLU A 204 -16.79 4.53 -6.83
C GLU A 204 -15.51 3.72 -7.13
N PHE A 205 -15.63 2.41 -7.28
CA PHE A 205 -14.56 1.53 -7.73
C PHE A 205 -14.94 0.81 -9.02
N LYS A 206 -13.95 0.53 -9.88
CA LYS A 206 -14.14 -0.40 -11.00
C LYS A 206 -12.88 -1.14 -11.39
N TRP A 207 -13.06 -2.27 -12.06
CA TRP A 207 -12.01 -2.94 -12.81
C TRP A 207 -12.07 -2.49 -14.27
N ASP A 208 -10.95 -2.01 -14.81
CA ASP A 208 -10.87 -1.46 -16.17
C ASP A 208 -9.61 -1.96 -16.89
N ASP A 209 -9.63 -2.09 -18.21
CA ASP A 209 -8.46 -2.46 -19.03
C ASP A 209 -7.66 -1.24 -19.53
N LEU A 210 -7.89 -0.09 -18.89
CA LEU A 210 -7.33 1.24 -19.15
C LEU A 210 -7.71 1.82 -20.51
N GLN A 211 -8.80 1.38 -21.14
CA GLN A 211 -9.19 1.82 -22.49
C GLN A 211 -10.08 3.07 -22.55
N MET A 212 -10.46 3.63 -21.40
CA MET A 212 -11.18 4.92 -21.34
C MET A 212 -10.44 6.07 -22.04
N GLU A 213 -11.20 7.11 -22.39
CA GLU A 213 -10.66 8.36 -22.91
C GLU A 213 -9.86 9.12 -21.85
N GLU A 214 -8.85 9.90 -22.28
CA GLU A 214 -7.95 10.63 -21.36
C GLU A 214 -8.72 11.54 -20.38
N THR A 215 -9.85 12.10 -20.83
CA THR A 215 -10.72 13.01 -20.06
C THR A 215 -11.55 12.34 -18.98
N GLU A 216 -11.69 11.02 -19.01
CA GLU A 216 -12.39 10.26 -17.96
C GLU A 216 -11.49 10.02 -16.74
N TYR A 217 -10.17 10.13 -16.90
CA TYR A 217 -9.22 10.01 -15.82
C TYR A 217 -8.99 11.35 -15.13
N ARG A 218 -8.52 11.29 -13.88
CA ARG A 218 -7.92 12.45 -13.21
C ARG A 218 -6.83 13.04 -14.06
N ASN A 219 -6.86 14.35 -14.30
CA ASN A 219 -5.98 15.03 -15.26
C ASN A 219 -4.50 14.59 -15.15
N PHE A 220 -4.00 14.51 -13.92
CA PHE A 220 -2.65 14.02 -13.64
C PHE A 220 -2.46 12.55 -14.03
N PHE A 221 -3.40 11.68 -13.68
CA PHE A 221 -3.36 10.25 -14.00
C PHE A 221 -3.54 10.00 -15.50
N GLY A 222 -4.42 10.74 -16.18
CA GLY A 222 -4.57 10.71 -17.64
C GLY A 222 -3.27 11.05 -18.36
N LYS A 223 -2.56 12.10 -17.92
CA LYS A 223 -1.21 12.44 -18.44
C LYS A 223 -0.19 11.34 -18.20
N PHE A 224 -0.20 10.73 -17.01
CA PHE A 224 0.65 9.59 -16.69
C PHE A 224 0.39 8.40 -17.64
N LEU A 225 -0.88 8.05 -17.84
CA LEU A 225 -1.27 6.98 -18.76
C LEU A 225 -0.90 7.32 -20.20
N LYS A 226 -1.14 8.55 -20.67
CA LYS A 226 -0.73 8.99 -22.01
C LYS A 226 0.75 8.70 -22.30
N GLN A 227 1.62 8.89 -21.31
CA GLN A 227 3.06 8.65 -21.45
C GLN A 227 3.47 7.18 -21.29
N HIS A 228 2.76 6.41 -20.45
CA HIS A 228 3.24 5.11 -19.98
C HIS A 228 2.31 3.91 -20.22
N LYS A 229 1.08 4.11 -20.72
CA LYS A 229 0.02 3.09 -20.84
C LYS A 229 0.50 1.79 -21.49
N HIS A 230 1.14 1.84 -22.65
CA HIS A 230 1.67 0.65 -23.32
C HIS A 230 2.62 -0.17 -22.43
N LYS A 231 3.59 0.49 -21.80
CA LYS A 231 4.58 -0.17 -20.93
C LYS A 231 3.93 -0.75 -19.66
N ILE A 232 2.91 -0.08 -19.14
CA ILE A 232 2.13 -0.54 -17.98
C ILE A 232 1.38 -1.82 -18.34
N ILE A 233 0.63 -1.82 -19.46
CA ILE A 233 -0.16 -2.96 -19.92
C ILE A 233 0.76 -4.16 -20.21
N GLU A 234 1.85 -3.96 -20.97
CA GLU A 234 2.80 -5.03 -21.30
C GLU A 234 3.38 -5.69 -20.04
N TYR A 235 3.83 -4.89 -19.07
CA TYR A 235 4.32 -5.40 -17.80
C TYR A 235 3.24 -6.16 -17.03
N ALA A 236 2.04 -5.60 -16.97
CA ALA A 236 0.94 -6.15 -16.19
C ALA A 236 0.46 -7.49 -16.76
N GLU A 237 0.27 -7.60 -18.07
CA GLU A 237 -0.12 -8.85 -18.74
C GLU A 237 0.90 -9.95 -18.52
N LYS A 238 2.19 -9.66 -18.76
CA LYS A 238 3.27 -10.63 -18.57
C LYS A 238 3.33 -11.12 -17.12
N THR A 239 3.21 -10.20 -16.17
CA THR A 239 3.30 -10.51 -14.74
C THR A 239 2.10 -11.30 -14.26
N ALA A 240 0.89 -10.87 -14.60
CA ALA A 240 -0.35 -11.47 -14.13
C ALA A 240 -0.52 -12.90 -14.68
N LYS A 241 -0.29 -13.11 -15.99
CA LYS A 241 -0.33 -14.44 -16.62
C LYS A 241 0.72 -15.39 -16.03
N LYS A 242 1.95 -14.91 -15.80
CA LYS A 242 3.01 -15.70 -15.15
C LYS A 242 2.60 -16.17 -13.76
N LEU A 243 2.06 -15.27 -12.93
CA LEU A 243 1.64 -15.60 -11.57
C LEU A 243 0.43 -16.52 -11.56
N TYR A 244 -0.53 -16.29 -12.47
CA TYR A 244 -1.71 -17.13 -12.63
C TYR A 244 -1.34 -18.57 -13.02
N ASN A 245 -0.48 -18.75 -14.02
CA ASN A 245 -0.02 -20.08 -14.44
C ASN A 245 0.77 -20.81 -13.35
N LYS A 246 1.42 -20.08 -12.43
CA LYS A 246 2.12 -20.68 -11.29
C LYS A 246 1.15 -21.22 -10.22
N GLN A 247 -0.07 -20.69 -10.13
CA GLN A 247 -1.08 -21.15 -9.17
C GLN A 247 -1.84 -22.40 -9.65
N LYS A 248 -1.87 -22.65 -10.97
CA LYS A 248 -2.45 -23.86 -11.57
C LYS A 248 -1.54 -25.09 -11.52
N LYS A 249 -0.25 -24.91 -11.18
CA LYS A 249 0.74 -25.99 -11.05
C LYS A 249 0.88 -26.37 -9.59
#